data_AF-A0A2G2E0L1-F1
#
_entry.id   AF-A0A2G2E0L1-F1
#
_cell.length_a   1.000
_cell.length_b   1.000
_cell.length_c   1.000
_cell.angle_alpha   90.00
_cell.angle_beta   90.00
_cell.angle_gamma   90.00
#
_symmetry.space_group_name_H-M   'P 1'
#
loop_
_entity.id
_entity.type
_entity.pdbx_description
1 polymer ?
#
loop_
_entity_poly.entity_id
_entity_poly.type
_entity_poly.pdbx_seq_one_letter_code
_entity_poly.pdbx_strand_id
1 'polypeptide(L)' 'MRMWTYCILAILVLVFGVACARMSDKSTSVMLQNLETMDFVKCNVDQWGTRASFAKNEKCIEDYKRQGYVIWAER' A
#
# COMPACT_ATOMS: atom_id res chain seq x y z
N MET A 1 -23.73 -29.27 26.29
CA MET A 1 -22.33 -29.01 25.85
C MET A 1 -22.19 -28.84 24.32
N ARG A 2 -23.23 -28.41 23.58
CA ARG A 2 -23.15 -28.18 22.11
C ARG A 2 -23.12 -26.70 21.72
N MET A 3 -23.32 -25.79 22.67
CA MET A 3 -23.46 -24.35 22.42
C MET A 3 -22.10 -23.63 22.30
N TRP A 4 -21.06 -24.18 22.94
CA TRP A 4 -19.73 -23.55 23.02
C TRP A 4 -18.91 -23.72 21.73
N THR A 5 -19.15 -24.80 20.98
CA THR A 5 -18.50 -25.08 19.70
C THR A 5 -18.92 -24.10 18.59
N TYR A 6 -20.15 -23.57 18.63
CA TYR A 6 -20.63 -22.61 17.62
C TYR A 6 -20.06 -21.19 17.80
N CYS A 7 -19.76 -20.78 19.04
CA CYS A 7 -19.13 -19.48 19.29
C CYS A 7 -17.68 -19.42 18.77
N ILE A 8 -16.93 -20.52 18.87
CA ILE A 8 -15.52 -20.56 18.41
C ILE A 8 -15.45 -20.55 16.87
N LEU A 9 -16.38 -21.23 16.20
CA LEU A 9 -16.44 -21.28 14.73
C LEU A 9 -16.76 -19.90 14.12
N ALA A 10 -17.63 -19.12 14.76
CA ALA A 10 -18.01 -17.79 14.29
C ALA A 10 -16.87 -16.76 14.39
N ILE A 11 -16.00 -16.88 15.40
CA ILE A 11 -14.83 -16.00 15.58
C ILE A 11 -13.78 -16.28 14.50
N LEU A 12 -13.61 -17.54 14.10
CA LEU A 12 -12.66 -17.95 13.07
C LEU A 12 -13.01 -17.37 11.68
N VAL A 13 -14.30 -17.24 11.34
CA VAL A 13 -14.74 -16.65 10.07
C VAL A 13 -14.48 -15.13 10.02
N LEU A 14 -14.54 -14.43 11.16
CA LEU A 14 -14.28 -13.00 11.25
C LEU A 14 -12.79 -12.63 11.07
N VAL A 15 -11.86 -13.50 11.50
CA VAL A 15 -10.42 -13.24 11.37
C VAL A 15 -9.90 -13.42 9.94
N PHE A 16 -10.53 -14.29 9.15
CA PHE A 16 -10.14 -14.54 7.75
C PHE A 16 -10.78 -13.58 6.73
N GLY A 17 -11.75 -12.75 7.13
CA GLY A 17 -12.49 -11.87 6.22
C GLY A 17 -11.80 -10.57 5.81
N VAL A 18 -10.68 -10.17 6.44
CA VAL A 18 -10.07 -8.83 6.25
C VAL A 18 -8.87 -8.83 5.29
N ALA A 19 -8.57 -9.95 4.62
CA ALA A 19 -7.33 -10.11 3.86
C ALA A 19 -7.40 -9.82 2.34
N CYS A 20 -8.52 -9.29 1.82
CA CYS A 20 -8.63 -8.95 0.40
C CYS A 20 -9.00 -7.47 0.17
N ALA A 21 -8.17 -6.56 0.68
CA ALA A 21 -8.12 -5.21 0.10
C ALA A 21 -7.50 -5.33 -1.31
N ARG A 22 -8.32 -5.15 -2.35
CA ARG A 22 -7.92 -5.11 -3.75
C ARG A 22 -6.68 -4.20 -3.92
N MET A 23 -5.53 -4.79 -4.17
CA MET A 23 -4.29 -4.08 -4.56
C MET A 23 -4.24 -3.74 -6.06
N SER A 24 -5.26 -4.15 -6.82
CA SER A 24 -5.30 -3.98 -8.27
C SER A 24 -5.39 -2.52 -8.73
N ASP A 25 -5.77 -1.59 -7.85
CA ASP A 25 -5.96 -0.17 -8.19
C ASP A 25 -4.80 0.73 -7.71
N LYS A 26 -3.74 0.17 -7.11
CA LYS A 26 -2.60 0.97 -6.62
C LYS A 26 -1.62 1.24 -7.75
N SER A 27 -1.25 2.52 -7.92
CA SER A 27 -0.22 2.97 -8.86
C SER A 27 1.08 2.19 -8.65
N THR A 28 1.56 1.54 -9.70
CA THR A 28 2.81 0.77 -9.71
C THR A 28 4.02 1.67 -9.81
N SER A 29 3.83 2.91 -10.29
CA SER A 29 4.88 3.89 -10.46
C SER A 29 4.38 5.29 -10.13
N VAL A 30 5.07 5.96 -9.23
CA VAL A 30 4.78 7.35 -8.84
C VAL A 30 6.03 8.19 -9.04
N MET A 31 5.91 9.24 -9.84
CA MET A 31 6.97 10.21 -10.07
C MET A 31 6.70 11.45 -9.23
N LEU A 32 7.68 11.81 -8.40
CA LEU A 32 7.66 13.01 -7.58
C LEU A 32 8.62 14.05 -8.13
N GLN A 33 8.29 15.32 -7.94
CA GLN A 33 9.10 16.46 -8.35
C GLN A 33 9.35 17.38 -7.15
N ASN A 34 10.57 17.84 -6.97
CA ASN A 34 10.89 18.93 -6.06
C ASN A 34 10.67 20.27 -6.78
N LEU A 35 9.85 21.15 -6.23
CA LEU A 35 9.53 22.44 -6.86
C LEU A 35 10.63 23.50 -6.71
N GLU A 36 11.54 23.32 -5.75
CA GLU A 36 12.66 24.23 -5.50
C GLU A 36 13.85 23.89 -6.40
N THR A 37 14.21 22.60 -6.48
CA THR A 37 15.38 22.15 -7.25
C THR A 37 15.05 21.66 -8.66
N MET A 38 13.77 21.46 -8.97
CA MET A 38 13.29 20.84 -10.22
C MET A 38 13.75 19.38 -10.40
N ASP A 39 14.18 18.71 -9.32
CA ASP A 39 14.58 17.31 -9.35
C ASP A 39 13.38 16.36 -9.44
N PHE A 40 13.57 15.23 -10.13
CA PHE A 40 12.57 14.19 -10.25
C PHE A 40 13.03 12.90 -9.59
N VAL A 41 12.15 12.29 -8.80
CA VAL A 41 12.38 11.00 -8.16
C VAL A 41 11.24 10.04 -8.51
N LYS A 42 11.56 8.76 -8.65
CA LYS A 42 10.61 7.72 -9.04
C LYS A 42 10.50 6.67 -7.94
N CYS A 43 9.33 6.55 -7.34
CA CYS A 43 8.97 5.46 -6.44
C CYS A 43 8.24 4.39 -7.26
N ASN A 44 8.78 3.16 -7.30
CA ASN A 44 8.21 2.05 -8.04
C ASN A 44 7.90 0.87 -7.14
N VAL A 45 6.81 0.20 -7.44
CA VAL A 45 6.50 -1.14 -6.95
C VAL A 45 7.35 -2.13 -7.76
N ASP A 46 7.81 -3.19 -7.10
CA ASP A 46 8.56 -4.25 -7.78
C ASP A 46 7.68 -5.01 -8.78
N GLN A 47 8.34 -5.75 -9.67
CA GLN A 47 7.66 -6.53 -10.72
C GLN A 47 6.64 -7.55 -10.18
N TRP A 48 6.80 -7.95 -8.92
CA TRP A 48 5.95 -8.93 -8.25
C TRP A 48 4.69 -8.32 -7.64
N GLY A 49 4.59 -6.99 -7.56
CA GLY A 49 3.37 -6.30 -7.13
C GLY A 49 2.90 -6.76 -5.75
N THR A 50 3.83 -7.09 -4.84
CA THR A 50 3.44 -7.70 -3.56
C THR A 50 2.90 -6.63 -2.61
N ARG A 51 2.09 -7.04 -1.61
CA ARG A 51 1.63 -6.15 -0.54
C ARG A 51 2.77 -5.39 0.13
N ALA A 52 3.88 -6.07 0.38
CA ALA A 52 5.05 -5.45 0.99
C ALA A 52 5.67 -4.38 0.07
N SER A 53 5.62 -4.60 -1.24
CA SER A 53 6.18 -3.70 -2.24
C SER A 53 5.33 -2.45 -2.43
N PHE A 54 4.00 -2.58 -2.41
CA PHE A 54 3.11 -1.42 -2.34
C PHE A 54 3.31 -0.61 -1.06
N ALA A 55 3.48 -1.26 0.10
CA ALA A 55 3.77 -0.57 1.35
C ALA A 55 5.13 0.16 1.33
N LYS A 56 6.16 -0.45 0.72
CA LYS A 56 7.46 0.21 0.49
C LYS A 56 7.33 1.42 -0.44
N ASN A 57 6.50 1.31 -1.48
CA ASN A 57 6.25 2.40 -2.41
C ASN A 57 5.55 3.59 -1.72
N GLU A 58 4.53 3.32 -0.91
CA GLU A 58 3.86 4.34 -0.09
C GLU A 58 4.86 5.04 0.84
N LYS A 59 5.74 4.27 1.49
CA LYS A 59 6.78 4.83 2.35
C LYS A 59 7.77 5.73 1.58
N CYS A 60 8.19 5.31 0.39
CA CYS A 60 9.04 6.13 -0.50
C CYS A 60 8.36 7.48 -0.80
N ILE A 61 7.08 7.45 -1.17
CA ILE A 61 6.30 8.66 -1.49
C ILE A 61 6.21 9.58 -0.26
N GLU A 62 5.91 9.03 0.92
CA GLU A 62 5.84 9.82 2.16
C GLU A 62 7.18 10.46 2.53
N ASP A 63 8.28 9.71 2.42
CA ASP A 63 9.62 10.20 2.77
C ASP A 63 10.03 11.37 1.87
N TYR A 64 9.71 11.32 0.57
CA TYR A 64 9.97 12.43 -0.36
C TYR A 64 8.99 13.59 -0.19
N LYS A 65 7.71 13.33 0.14
CA LYS A 65 6.77 14.40 0.49
C LYS A 65 7.24 15.23 1.68
N ARG A 66 7.84 14.59 2.69
CA ARG A 66 8.43 15.28 3.86
C ARG A 66 9.65 16.13 3.48
N GLN A 67 10.33 15.80 2.39
CA GLN A 67 11.45 16.57 1.84
C GLN A 67 11.00 17.68 0.87
N GLY A 68 9.69 17.93 0.73
CA GLY A 68 9.15 18.98 -0.13
C GLY A 68 8.87 18.54 -1.58
N TYR A 69 8.94 17.24 -1.89
CA TYR A 69 8.56 16.75 -3.21
C TYR A 69 7.03 16.61 -3.32
N VAL A 70 6.50 16.92 -4.49
CA VAL A 70 5.08 16.76 -4.84
C VAL A 70 4.90 15.66 -5.88
N ILE A 71 3.74 15.01 -5.90
CA ILE A 71 3.43 14.02 -6.93
C ILE A 71 3.20 14.75 -8.25
N TRP A 72 3.94 14.37 -9.28
CA TRP A 72 3.86 14.95 -10.62
C TRP A 72 3.11 14.04 -11.60
N ALA A 73 3.33 12.72 -11.51
CA ALA A 73 2.63 11.73 -12.33
C ALA A 73 2.51 10.38 -11.61
N GLU A 74 1.45 9.64 -11.92
CA GLU A 74 1.20 8.28 -11.42
C GLU A 74 0.76 7.36 -12.56
N ARG A 75 1.16 6.08 -12.51
CA ARG A 75 0.72 5.01 -13.41
C ARG A 75 0.51 3.68 -12.69
#